data_AF-A0A1F4FN35-F1
#
_entry.id   AF-A0A1F4FN35-F1
#
_cell.length_a   1.000
_cell.length_b   1.000
_cell.length_c   1.000
_cell.angle_alpha   90.00
_cell.angle_beta   90.00
_cell.angle_gamma   90.00
#
_symmetry.space_group_name_H-M   'P 1'
#
loop_
_entity.id
_entity.type
_entity.pdbx_description
1 polymer ?
#
loop_
_entity_poly.entity_id
_entity_poly.type
_entity_poly.pdbx_seq_one_letter_code
_entity_poly.pdbx_strand_id
1 'polypeptide(L)'
;ILALALAAPALAQTDAKLALEQAKQRWAQSPHGPMLERLLPPTFEAGELPEPASRGAELLLRYCVQCHNLPNPAMHHAAKWPGIVVRMVLRMRGRGNMGTLMKEMMAGVSSPSDGEARALTAYLRRHAQRPIDAKRYPELELPQGRSFKLACSQCHVLPDPRRHTAGEWRQVVARMQENMQWMNRVVGTRFNPDEPQLRIEEINAFLARYARRE
;
A
#
# COMPACT_ATOMS: atom_id res chain seq x y z
N ILE A 1 17.21 15.47 -40.26
CA ILE A 1 16.69 16.13 -39.03
C ILE A 1 15.93 15.06 -38.27
N LEU A 2 16.68 14.28 -37.47
CA LEU A 2 16.89 14.43 -36.02
C LEU A 2 15.88 13.55 -35.26
N ALA A 3 16.41 12.49 -34.66
CA ALA A 3 15.70 11.49 -33.88
C ALA A 3 14.99 12.12 -32.68
N LEU A 4 13.71 11.78 -32.49
CA LEU A 4 12.95 12.18 -31.32
C LEU A 4 13.30 11.27 -30.13
N ALA A 5 13.50 11.94 -28.99
CA ALA A 5 14.06 11.45 -27.75
C ALA A 5 13.26 10.34 -27.04
N LEU A 6 13.98 9.32 -26.56
CA LEU A 6 13.52 8.29 -25.62
C LEU A 6 13.98 8.54 -24.16
N ALA A 7 14.27 9.79 -23.78
CA ALA A 7 14.90 10.12 -22.49
C ALA A 7 13.93 10.31 -21.29
N ALA A 8 12.61 10.34 -21.51
CA ALA A 8 11.62 10.62 -20.46
C ALA A 8 11.57 9.63 -19.27
N PRO A 9 11.73 8.30 -19.42
CA PRO A 9 11.55 7.38 -18.30
C PRO A 9 12.70 7.43 -17.27
N ALA A 10 13.93 7.78 -17.69
CA ALA A 10 15.10 7.82 -16.81
C ALA A 10 15.09 9.04 -15.87
N LEU A 11 14.64 10.20 -16.36
CA LEU A 11 14.53 11.41 -15.56
C LEU A 11 13.44 11.28 -14.48
N ALA A 12 12.26 10.76 -14.84
CA ALA A 12 11.16 10.54 -13.89
C ALA A 12 11.53 9.55 -12.77
N GLN A 13 12.33 8.52 -13.07
CA GLN A 13 12.84 7.58 -12.06
C GLN A 13 13.89 8.22 -11.13
N THR A 14 14.71 9.12 -11.67
CA THR A 14 15.72 9.86 -10.90
C THR A 14 15.05 10.83 -9.93
N ASP A 15 14.02 11.54 -10.38
CA ASP A 15 13.21 12.44 -9.55
C ASP A 15 12.45 11.67 -8.45
N ALA A 16 11.90 10.51 -8.77
CA ALA A 16 11.24 9.62 -7.81
C ALA A 16 12.21 9.15 -6.70
N LYS A 17 13.41 8.71 -7.09
CA LYS A 17 14.44 8.28 -6.15
C LYS A 17 14.89 9.44 -5.26
N LEU A 18 15.09 10.62 -5.84
CA LEU A 18 15.45 11.82 -5.08
C LEU A 18 14.36 12.19 -4.06
N ALA A 19 13.09 12.16 -4.45
CA ALA A 19 11.97 12.46 -3.55
C ALA A 19 11.91 11.48 -2.36
N LEU A 20 12.15 10.19 -2.61
CA LEU A 20 12.22 9.16 -1.56
C LEU A 20 13.38 9.40 -0.59
N GLU A 21 14.57 9.72 -1.09
CA GLU A 21 15.73 10.00 -0.23
C GLU A 21 15.55 11.29 0.58
N GLN A 22 15.00 12.34 -0.01
CA GLN A 22 14.64 13.57 0.71
C GLN A 22 13.59 13.32 1.81
N ALA A 23 12.63 12.44 1.56
CA ALA A 23 11.66 12.04 2.57
C ALA A 23 12.33 11.30 3.73
N LYS A 24 13.18 10.31 3.46
CA LYS A 24 13.91 9.58 4.50
C LYS A 24 14.78 10.51 5.35
N GLN A 25 15.49 11.44 4.72
CA GLN A 25 16.28 12.45 5.45
C GLN A 25 15.40 13.30 6.36
N ARG A 26 14.24 13.74 5.88
CA ARG A 26 13.27 14.49 6.69
C ARG A 26 12.76 13.68 7.88
N TRP A 27 12.45 12.41 7.70
CA TRP A 27 12.02 11.55 8.80
C TRP A 27 13.11 11.45 9.87
N ALA A 28 14.35 11.21 9.46
CA ALA A 28 15.48 11.11 10.39
C ALA A 28 15.74 12.42 11.18
N GLN A 29 15.42 13.57 10.58
CA GLN A 29 15.61 14.89 11.21
C GLN A 29 14.40 15.39 12.00
N SER A 30 13.23 14.75 11.88
CA SER A 30 11.99 15.15 12.55
C SER A 30 11.81 14.40 13.87
N PRO A 31 11.47 15.07 14.99
CA PRO A 31 11.09 14.40 16.24
C PRO A 31 9.94 13.39 16.09
N HIS A 32 9.11 13.55 15.05
CA HIS A 32 7.96 12.69 14.78
C HIS A 32 8.18 11.71 13.61
N GLY A 33 9.33 11.78 12.93
CA GLY A 33 9.63 10.98 11.75
C GLY A 33 9.54 9.46 11.98
N PRO A 34 10.17 8.89 13.03
CA PRO A 34 10.08 7.45 13.30
C PRO A 34 8.64 6.94 13.48
N MET A 35 7.77 7.75 14.10
CA MET A 35 6.36 7.41 14.26
C MET A 35 5.62 7.41 12.91
N LEU A 36 5.87 8.42 12.07
CA LEU A 36 5.23 8.54 10.77
C LEU A 36 5.70 7.45 9.80
N GLU A 37 7.01 7.17 9.76
CA GLU A 37 7.62 6.09 8.96
C GLU A 37 6.98 4.74 9.28
N ARG A 38 6.73 4.46 10.58
CA ARG A 38 6.17 3.19 11.04
C ARG A 38 4.74 2.93 10.54
N LEU A 39 4.03 3.94 10.03
CA LEU A 39 2.64 3.79 9.57
C LEU A 39 2.48 2.78 8.43
N LEU A 40 3.47 2.62 7.57
CA LEU A 40 3.45 1.65 6.47
C LEU A 40 4.77 0.87 6.39
N PRO A 41 4.73 -0.43 6.06
CA PRO A 41 5.93 -1.24 5.88
C PRO A 41 6.72 -0.82 4.62
N PRO A 42 8.06 -0.94 4.64
CA PRO A 42 8.94 -0.59 3.52
C PRO A 42 9.07 -1.75 2.52
N THR A 43 7.95 -2.35 2.08
CA THR A 43 7.95 -3.55 1.22
C THR A 43 7.37 -3.31 -0.16
N PHE A 44 7.21 -2.05 -0.54
CA PHE A 44 6.66 -1.66 -1.84
C PHE A 44 7.48 -0.53 -2.44
N GLU A 45 8.09 -0.82 -3.58
CA GLU A 45 9.06 0.05 -4.24
C GLU A 45 8.43 0.89 -5.36
N ALA A 46 9.05 2.02 -5.69
CA ALA A 46 8.57 2.91 -6.75
C ALA A 46 8.44 2.22 -8.11
N GLY A 47 9.35 1.30 -8.43
CA GLY A 47 9.34 0.52 -9.67
C GLY A 47 8.16 -0.47 -9.77
N GLU A 48 7.53 -0.82 -8.65
CA GLU A 48 6.36 -1.70 -8.61
C GLU A 48 5.04 -0.95 -8.84
N LEU A 49 5.08 0.38 -8.98
CA LEU A 49 3.89 1.17 -9.27
C LEU A 49 3.30 0.79 -10.64
N PRO A 50 1.98 0.52 -10.72
CA PRO A 50 1.29 0.36 -11.99
C PRO A 50 1.40 1.63 -12.84
N GLU A 51 1.82 1.53 -14.10
CA GLU A 51 2.01 2.72 -14.95
C GLU A 51 2.95 3.75 -14.29
N PRO A 52 4.21 3.37 -14.02
CA PRO A 52 5.12 4.16 -13.18
C PRO A 52 5.50 5.53 -13.78
N ALA A 53 5.36 5.69 -15.09
CA ALA A 53 5.56 6.97 -15.79
C ALA A 53 4.29 7.84 -15.86
N SER A 54 3.18 7.41 -15.27
CA SER A 54 1.93 8.17 -15.29
C SER A 54 1.98 9.35 -14.31
N ARG A 55 1.18 10.39 -14.60
CA ARG A 55 0.99 11.51 -13.67
C ARG A 55 0.51 11.06 -12.29
N GLY A 56 -0.30 10.01 -12.22
CA GLY A 56 -0.80 9.46 -10.95
C GLY A 56 0.30 8.85 -10.08
N ALA A 57 1.20 8.07 -10.70
CA ALA A 57 2.37 7.50 -10.04
C ALA A 57 3.33 8.60 -9.55
N GLU A 58 3.60 9.61 -10.38
CA GLU A 58 4.42 10.77 -10.01
C GLU A 58 3.85 11.51 -8.78
N LEU A 59 2.54 11.78 -8.79
CA LEU A 59 1.86 12.43 -7.67
C LEU A 59 1.90 11.60 -6.38
N LEU A 60 1.78 10.28 -6.50
CA LEU A 60 1.86 9.38 -5.35
C LEU A 60 3.25 9.45 -4.70
N LEU A 61 4.30 9.37 -5.51
CA LEU A 61 5.70 9.50 -5.08
C LEU A 61 5.99 10.88 -4.51
N ARG A 62 5.50 11.95 -5.14
CA ARG A 62 5.72 13.32 -4.69
C ARG A 62 5.11 13.59 -3.31
N TYR A 63 3.88 13.14 -3.10
CA TYR A 63 3.11 13.55 -1.93
C TYR A 63 3.11 12.55 -0.79
N CYS A 64 2.91 11.27 -1.08
CA CYS A 64 2.60 10.29 -0.04
C CYS A 64 3.85 9.82 0.71
N VAL A 65 5.00 9.83 0.04
CA VAL A 65 6.26 9.42 0.65
C VAL A 65 6.82 10.50 1.59
N GLN A 66 6.26 11.71 1.64
CA GLN A 66 6.80 12.76 2.52
C GLN A 66 6.73 12.39 4.00
N CYS A 67 5.81 11.50 4.39
CA CYS A 67 5.55 11.16 5.79
C CYS A 67 5.84 9.69 6.12
N HIS A 68 5.55 8.75 5.21
CA HIS A 68 5.66 7.31 5.47
C HIS A 68 6.12 6.57 4.22
N ASN A 69 6.44 5.27 4.34
CA ASN A 69 6.78 4.43 3.20
C ASN A 69 5.72 4.45 2.09
N LEU A 70 6.10 4.13 0.85
CA LEU A 70 5.24 4.24 -0.32
C LEU A 70 3.99 3.33 -0.19
N PRO A 71 2.76 3.88 -0.28
CA PRO A 71 1.56 3.06 -0.26
C PRO A 71 1.38 2.30 -1.58
N ASN A 72 1.08 1.01 -1.49
CA ASN A 72 0.66 0.21 -2.64
C ASN A 72 -0.79 0.56 -3.05
N PRO A 73 -1.08 0.98 -4.30
CA PRO A 73 -2.45 1.24 -4.74
C PRO A 73 -3.41 0.06 -4.53
N ALA A 74 -2.91 -1.17 -4.54
CA ALA A 74 -3.66 -2.39 -4.28
C ALA A 74 -3.81 -2.74 -2.79
N MET A 75 -3.41 -1.89 -1.85
CA MET A 75 -3.65 -2.15 -0.42
C MET A 75 -5.12 -1.91 0.00
N HIS A 76 -5.90 -1.23 -0.84
CA HIS A 76 -7.31 -0.94 -0.60
C HIS A 76 -8.14 -1.10 -1.88
N HIS A 77 -9.44 -1.35 -1.72
CA HIS A 77 -10.39 -1.31 -2.84
C HIS A 77 -10.75 0.12 -3.24
N ALA A 78 -11.24 0.28 -4.47
CA ALA A 78 -11.47 1.57 -5.09
C ALA A 78 -12.36 2.51 -4.26
N ALA A 79 -13.44 2.02 -3.65
CA ALA A 79 -14.36 2.86 -2.89
C ALA A 79 -13.73 3.46 -1.61
N LYS A 80 -12.67 2.85 -1.07
CA LYS A 80 -12.00 3.34 0.15
C LYS A 80 -11.06 4.51 -0.12
N TRP A 81 -10.47 4.57 -1.32
CA TRP A 81 -9.42 5.54 -1.66
C TRP A 81 -9.84 7.01 -1.55
N PRO A 82 -11.02 7.47 -2.05
CA PRO A 82 -11.43 8.87 -1.93
C PRO A 82 -11.39 9.38 -0.48
N GLY A 83 -11.97 8.62 0.45
CA GLY A 83 -11.98 8.99 1.86
C GLY A 83 -10.58 9.01 2.50
N ILE A 84 -9.68 8.12 2.07
CA ILE A 84 -8.28 8.12 2.53
C ILE A 84 -7.55 9.36 2.03
N VAL A 85 -7.62 9.65 0.72
CA VAL A 85 -6.94 10.81 0.13
C VAL A 85 -7.43 12.11 0.79
N VAL A 86 -8.74 12.28 0.97
CA VAL A 86 -9.29 13.45 1.68
C VAL A 86 -8.69 13.60 3.08
N ARG A 87 -8.63 12.52 3.86
CA ARG A 87 -8.03 12.57 5.20
C ARG A 87 -6.53 12.89 5.15
N MET A 88 -5.79 12.33 4.20
CA MET A 88 -4.35 12.61 4.08
C MET A 88 -4.10 14.06 3.68
N VAL A 89 -4.84 14.60 2.71
CA VAL A 89 -4.72 16.00 2.29
C VAL A 89 -5.04 16.95 3.45
N LEU A 90 -6.05 16.65 4.27
CA LEU A 90 -6.32 17.43 5.48
C LEU A 90 -5.14 17.40 6.47
N ARG A 91 -4.56 16.21 6.72
CA ARG A 91 -3.37 16.06 7.57
C ARG A 91 -2.19 16.84 7.03
N MET A 92 -1.87 16.70 5.74
CA MET A 92 -0.79 17.43 5.08
C MET A 92 -0.94 18.96 5.20
N ARG A 93 -2.17 19.46 5.36
CA ARG A 93 -2.48 20.88 5.62
C ARG A 93 -2.43 21.26 7.11
N GLY A 94 -1.86 20.40 7.96
CA GLY A 94 -1.79 20.56 9.41
C GLY A 94 -3.15 20.45 10.12
N ARG A 95 -4.15 19.82 9.51
CA ARG A 95 -5.51 19.67 10.07
C ARG A 95 -5.77 18.22 10.47
N GLY A 96 -6.60 17.99 11.49
CA GLY A 96 -7.00 16.65 11.91
C GLY A 96 -7.36 16.58 13.38
N ASN A 97 -7.45 15.36 13.91
CA ASN A 97 -7.84 15.10 15.30
C ASN A 97 -6.71 15.29 16.33
N MET A 98 -5.53 15.76 15.92
CA MET A 98 -4.37 15.98 16.80
C MET A 98 -4.06 17.48 17.01
N GLY A 99 -4.91 18.40 16.57
CA GLY A 99 -4.76 19.83 16.86
C GLY A 99 -3.40 20.40 16.45
N THR A 100 -2.73 21.11 17.37
CA THR A 100 -1.41 21.73 17.16
C THR A 100 -0.33 20.71 16.82
N LEU A 101 -0.36 19.51 17.43
CA LEU A 101 0.59 18.44 17.13
C LEU A 101 0.53 18.04 15.63
N MET A 102 -0.66 18.05 15.01
CA MET A 102 -0.76 17.79 13.57
C MET A 102 -0.03 18.84 12.73
N LYS A 103 -0.08 20.12 13.13
CA LYS A 103 0.64 21.19 12.43
C LYS A 103 2.15 21.01 12.54
N GLU A 104 2.64 20.66 13.72
CA GLU A 104 4.06 20.41 13.99
C GLU A 104 4.58 19.21 13.20
N MET A 105 3.85 18.07 13.27
CA MET A 105 4.20 16.86 12.52
C MET A 105 4.28 17.09 11.00
N MET A 106 3.44 17.98 10.48
CA MET A 106 3.30 18.24 9.04
C MET A 106 4.07 19.49 8.59
N ALA A 107 4.92 20.04 9.46
CA ALA A 107 5.77 21.17 9.11
C ALA A 107 6.65 20.85 7.88
N GLY A 108 6.59 21.72 6.87
CA GLY A 108 7.31 21.54 5.61
C GLY A 108 6.78 20.45 4.68
N VAL A 109 5.67 19.78 5.02
CA VAL A 109 4.98 18.84 4.11
C VAL A 109 4.17 19.64 3.10
N SER A 110 4.34 19.31 1.81
CA SER A 110 3.56 19.92 0.72
C SER A 110 2.25 19.16 0.54
N SER A 111 1.12 19.86 0.39
CA SER A 111 -0.17 19.24 0.06
C SER A 111 -0.51 19.40 -1.43
N PRO A 112 -1.21 18.45 -2.08
CA PRO A 112 -1.65 18.60 -3.47
C PRO A 112 -2.70 19.71 -3.61
N SER A 113 -2.74 20.33 -4.79
CA SER A 113 -3.88 21.11 -5.25
C SER A 113 -5.12 20.21 -5.43
N ASP A 114 -6.31 20.81 -5.56
CA ASP A 114 -7.53 20.03 -5.74
C ASP A 114 -7.54 19.24 -7.07
N GLY A 115 -6.92 19.78 -8.12
CA GLY A 115 -6.74 19.08 -9.39
C GLY A 115 -5.83 17.86 -9.25
N GLU A 116 -4.71 18.02 -8.55
CA GLU A 116 -3.77 16.92 -8.27
C GLU A 116 -4.37 15.86 -7.35
N ALA A 117 -5.12 16.26 -6.32
CA ALA A 117 -5.82 15.33 -5.45
C ALA A 117 -6.85 14.49 -6.21
N ARG A 118 -7.55 15.08 -7.19
CA ARG A 118 -8.45 14.34 -8.10
C ARG A 118 -7.69 13.35 -8.98
N ALA A 119 -6.58 13.77 -9.59
CA ALA A 119 -5.75 12.89 -10.43
C ALA A 119 -5.16 11.71 -9.62
N LEU A 120 -4.63 12.00 -8.43
CA LEU A 120 -4.12 11.00 -7.50
C LEU A 120 -5.21 10.00 -7.08
N THR A 121 -6.41 10.50 -6.74
CA THR A 121 -7.55 9.64 -6.38
C THR A 121 -7.97 8.75 -7.55
N ALA A 122 -8.02 9.28 -8.77
CA ALA A 122 -8.37 8.51 -9.96
C ALA A 122 -7.36 7.36 -10.20
N TYR A 123 -6.07 7.66 -10.08
CA TYR A 123 -5.00 6.66 -10.19
C TYR A 123 -5.14 5.55 -9.13
N LEU A 124 -5.27 5.91 -7.85
CA LEU A 124 -5.43 4.95 -6.75
C LEU A 124 -6.68 4.07 -6.94
N ARG A 125 -7.80 4.65 -7.39
CA ARG A 125 -9.03 3.89 -7.69
C ARG A 125 -8.84 2.91 -8.84
N ARG A 126 -8.19 3.32 -9.92
CA ARG A 126 -7.97 2.51 -11.11
C ARG A 126 -7.10 1.28 -10.81
N HIS A 127 -6.10 1.45 -9.96
CA HIS A 127 -5.13 0.41 -9.62
C HIS A 127 -5.41 -0.29 -8.27
N ALA A 128 -6.60 -0.08 -7.73
CA ALA A 128 -7.04 -0.63 -6.46
C ALA A 128 -7.12 -2.16 -6.43
N GLN A 129 -7.19 -2.71 -5.20
CA GLN A 129 -7.51 -4.11 -4.97
C GLN A 129 -8.91 -4.41 -5.51
N ARG A 130 -9.04 -5.53 -6.22
CA ARG A 130 -10.35 -6.11 -6.54
C ARG A 130 -10.80 -6.96 -5.34
N PRO A 131 -11.94 -6.65 -4.71
CA PRO A 131 -12.54 -7.52 -3.71
C PRO A 131 -12.81 -8.91 -4.26
N ILE A 132 -12.64 -9.93 -3.44
CA ILE A 132 -13.16 -11.25 -3.74
C ILE A 132 -14.69 -11.21 -3.82
N ASP A 133 -15.26 -11.90 -4.82
CA ASP A 133 -16.70 -12.16 -4.88
C ASP A 133 -16.99 -13.46 -4.12
N ALA A 134 -17.37 -13.36 -2.84
CA ALA A 134 -17.54 -14.52 -1.96
C ALA A 134 -18.51 -15.58 -2.52
N LYS A 135 -19.48 -15.19 -3.38
CA LYS A 135 -20.41 -16.13 -4.02
C LYS A 135 -19.72 -17.11 -4.96
N ARG A 136 -18.54 -16.76 -5.48
CA ARG A 136 -17.73 -17.60 -6.37
C ARG A 136 -16.79 -18.54 -5.61
N TYR A 137 -16.67 -18.38 -4.30
CA TYR A 137 -15.73 -19.12 -3.45
C TYR A 137 -16.43 -19.59 -2.16
N PRO A 138 -17.40 -20.52 -2.26
CA PRO A 138 -18.11 -21.03 -1.08
C PRO A 138 -17.16 -21.65 -0.03
N GLU A 139 -16.00 -22.14 -0.45
CA GLU A 139 -14.95 -22.68 0.43
C GLU A 139 -14.37 -21.65 1.42
N LEU A 140 -14.62 -20.35 1.24
CA LEU A 140 -14.30 -19.31 2.23
C LEU A 140 -15.00 -19.53 3.58
N GLU A 141 -16.14 -20.23 3.58
CA GLU A 141 -16.88 -20.59 4.80
C GLU A 141 -16.52 -21.98 5.33
N LEU A 142 -15.65 -22.71 4.65
CA LEU A 142 -15.17 -24.03 5.05
C LEU A 142 -13.79 -23.94 5.71
N PRO A 143 -13.35 -24.97 6.47
CA PRO A 143 -12.03 -24.98 7.11
C PRO A 143 -10.87 -24.66 6.15
N GLN A 144 -10.97 -25.06 4.88
CA GLN A 144 -9.92 -24.87 3.87
C GLN A 144 -9.73 -23.41 3.44
N GLY A 145 -10.78 -22.58 3.47
CA GLY A 145 -10.69 -21.14 3.13
C GLY A 145 -10.62 -20.22 4.36
N ARG A 146 -10.87 -20.77 5.56
CA ARG A 146 -10.94 -20.01 6.81
C ARG A 146 -9.64 -19.27 7.12
N SER A 147 -8.49 -19.93 6.95
CA SER A 147 -7.17 -19.33 7.22
C SER A 147 -6.89 -18.14 6.31
N PHE A 148 -7.18 -18.27 5.00
CA PHE A 148 -7.09 -17.15 4.05
C PHE A 148 -8.05 -16.01 4.43
N LYS A 149 -9.31 -16.32 4.71
CA LYS A 149 -10.32 -15.32 5.08
C LYS A 149 -9.93 -14.56 6.34
N LEU A 150 -9.52 -15.26 7.40
CA LEU A 150 -9.16 -14.64 8.68
C LEU A 150 -7.86 -13.83 8.57
N ALA A 151 -6.83 -14.34 7.90
CA ALA A 151 -5.54 -13.65 7.81
C ALA A 151 -5.62 -12.41 6.90
N CYS A 152 -6.16 -12.55 5.69
CA CYS A 152 -6.10 -11.48 4.69
C CYS A 152 -7.15 -10.38 4.89
N SER A 153 -8.18 -10.61 5.71
CA SER A 153 -9.22 -9.60 6.01
C SER A 153 -8.88 -8.66 7.15
N GLN A 154 -7.77 -8.88 7.85
CA GLN A 154 -7.43 -8.10 9.04
C GLN A 154 -7.12 -6.63 8.75
N CYS A 155 -6.52 -6.36 7.59
CA CYS A 155 -6.01 -5.02 7.24
C CYS A 155 -6.79 -4.38 6.07
N HIS A 156 -7.25 -5.21 5.14
CA HIS A 156 -7.95 -4.76 3.94
C HIS A 156 -9.00 -5.78 3.51
N VAL A 157 -9.73 -5.46 2.44
CA VAL A 157 -10.68 -6.39 1.82
C VAL A 157 -9.96 -7.62 1.27
N LEU A 158 -10.58 -8.80 1.37
CA LEU A 158 -9.99 -10.03 0.81
C LEU A 158 -9.71 -9.85 -0.69
N PRO A 159 -8.51 -10.24 -1.16
CA PRO A 159 -8.18 -10.13 -2.56
C PRO A 159 -8.79 -11.27 -3.38
N ASP A 160 -9.19 -11.00 -4.62
CA ASP A 160 -9.59 -12.04 -5.58
C ASP A 160 -8.39 -12.95 -5.95
N PRO A 161 -8.45 -14.29 -5.71
CA PRO A 161 -7.39 -15.23 -6.06
C PRO A 161 -6.99 -15.21 -7.54
N ARG A 162 -7.88 -14.79 -8.46
CA ARG A 162 -7.57 -14.72 -9.89
C ARG A 162 -6.69 -13.53 -10.27
N ARG A 163 -6.30 -12.69 -9.30
CA ARG A 163 -5.39 -11.56 -9.54
C ARG A 163 -3.97 -11.99 -9.86
N HIS A 164 -3.52 -13.12 -9.32
CA HIS A 164 -2.14 -13.59 -9.42
C HIS A 164 -2.08 -15.05 -9.85
N THR A 165 -0.96 -15.46 -10.46
CA THR A 165 -0.63 -16.88 -10.63
C THR A 165 -0.32 -17.53 -9.27
N ALA A 166 -0.27 -18.86 -9.22
CA ALA A 166 0.10 -19.56 -7.99
C ALA A 166 1.52 -19.20 -7.51
N GLY A 167 2.46 -18.99 -8.45
CA GLY A 167 3.81 -18.54 -8.15
C GLY A 167 3.85 -17.11 -7.59
N GLU A 168 3.11 -16.19 -8.22
CA GLU A 168 2.98 -14.81 -7.75
C GLU A 168 2.31 -14.74 -6.36
N TRP A 169 1.31 -15.60 -6.08
CA TRP A 169 0.67 -15.64 -4.76
C TRP A 169 1.63 -16.00 -3.64
N ARG A 170 2.55 -16.94 -3.85
CA ARG A 170 3.56 -17.28 -2.83
C ARG A 170 4.41 -16.07 -2.46
N GLN A 171 4.78 -15.24 -3.44
CA GLN A 171 5.52 -14.00 -3.20
C GLN A 171 4.67 -12.96 -2.47
N VAL A 172 3.40 -12.81 -2.84
CA VAL A 172 2.46 -11.91 -2.16
C VAL A 172 2.28 -12.31 -0.70
N VAL A 173 2.09 -13.61 -0.41
CA VAL A 173 1.91 -14.12 0.95
C VAL A 173 3.17 -13.91 1.80
N ALA A 174 4.36 -14.17 1.26
CA ALA A 174 5.62 -13.88 1.94
C ALA A 174 5.75 -12.39 2.31
N ARG A 175 5.48 -11.49 1.36
CA ARG A 175 5.47 -10.03 1.64
C ARG A 175 4.42 -9.65 2.68
N MET A 176 3.22 -10.25 2.65
CA MET A 176 2.19 -9.97 3.66
C MET A 176 2.61 -10.43 5.05
N GLN A 177 3.34 -11.55 5.17
CA GLN A 177 3.91 -11.99 6.44
C GLN A 177 4.86 -10.93 7.01
N GLU A 178 5.78 -10.40 6.21
CA GLU A 178 6.68 -9.30 6.61
C GLU A 178 5.90 -8.05 7.03
N ASN A 179 4.86 -7.68 6.27
CA ASN A 179 4.00 -6.53 6.59
C ASN A 179 3.25 -6.72 7.92
N MET A 180 2.78 -7.93 8.21
CA MET A 180 2.10 -8.24 9.46
C MET A 180 3.06 -8.21 10.66
N GLN A 181 4.31 -8.65 10.47
CA GLN A 181 5.38 -8.50 11.47
C GLN A 181 5.71 -7.02 11.70
N TRP A 182 5.80 -6.21 10.64
CA TRP A 182 6.00 -4.76 10.74
C TRP A 182 4.85 -4.06 11.47
N MET A 183 3.60 -4.43 11.24
CA MET A 183 2.48 -3.76 11.91
C MET A 183 2.23 -4.27 13.33
N ASN A 184 3.14 -5.06 13.91
CA ASN A 184 3.05 -5.65 15.25
C ASN A 184 1.79 -6.50 15.48
N ARG A 185 1.38 -7.28 14.48
CA ARG A 185 0.36 -8.34 14.68
C ARG A 185 0.92 -9.76 14.67
N VAL A 186 2.24 -9.92 14.62
CA VAL A 186 2.91 -11.22 14.81
C VAL A 186 4.18 -11.13 15.68
N VAL A 187 4.69 -9.93 16.02
CA VAL A 187 5.87 -9.79 16.89
C VAL A 187 5.62 -8.67 17.89
N GLY A 188 5.61 -9.03 19.19
CA GLY A 188 5.47 -8.11 20.32
C GLY A 188 4.34 -8.45 21.30
N THR A 189 3.37 -9.28 20.91
CA THR A 189 2.44 -9.95 21.83
C THR A 189 2.92 -11.38 22.05
N ARG A 190 2.75 -11.93 23.27
CA ARG A 190 3.05 -13.34 23.52
C ARG A 190 2.24 -14.19 22.54
N PHE A 191 2.86 -15.21 21.94
CA PHE A 191 2.16 -16.20 21.13
C PHE A 191 0.95 -16.71 21.93
N ASN A 192 -0.25 -16.40 21.44
CA ASN A 192 -1.49 -16.92 21.99
C ASN A 192 -1.94 -18.08 21.09
N PRO A 193 -1.90 -19.33 21.57
CA PRO A 193 -2.34 -20.48 20.77
C PRO A 193 -3.83 -20.40 20.37
N ASP A 194 -4.62 -19.58 21.07
CA ASP A 194 -6.03 -19.36 20.79
C ASP A 194 -6.27 -18.24 19.75
N GLU A 195 -5.23 -17.46 19.40
CA GLU A 195 -5.31 -16.46 18.33
C GLU A 195 -5.16 -17.14 16.96
N PRO A 196 -5.92 -16.68 15.93
CA PRO A 196 -5.74 -17.16 14.56
C PRO A 196 -4.31 -16.97 14.07
N GLN A 197 -3.57 -18.08 13.99
CA GLN A 197 -2.21 -18.09 13.46
C GLN A 197 -2.23 -17.93 11.94
N LEU A 198 -1.16 -17.34 11.40
CA LEU A 198 -0.96 -17.25 9.96
C LEU A 198 -0.56 -18.64 9.42
N ARG A 199 -1.54 -19.38 8.88
CA ARG A 199 -1.33 -20.73 8.30
C ARG A 199 -0.90 -20.64 6.84
N ILE A 200 0.39 -20.38 6.62
CA ILE A 200 0.95 -20.06 5.30
C ILE A 200 0.65 -21.14 4.26
N GLU A 201 0.77 -22.41 4.63
CA GLU A 201 0.56 -23.55 3.73
C GLU A 201 -0.89 -23.63 3.27
N GLU A 202 -1.84 -23.45 4.19
CA GLU A 202 -3.28 -23.45 3.90
C GLU A 202 -3.68 -22.25 3.03
N ILE A 203 -3.14 -21.08 3.35
CA ILE A 203 -3.39 -19.85 2.58
C ILE A 203 -2.88 -20.01 1.14
N ASN A 204 -1.64 -20.50 0.98
CA ASN A 204 -1.06 -20.75 -0.34
C ASN A 204 -1.83 -21.83 -1.11
N ALA A 205 -2.29 -22.90 -0.45
CA ALA A 205 -3.09 -23.94 -1.07
C ALA A 205 -4.43 -23.40 -1.60
N PHE A 206 -5.13 -22.60 -0.79
CA PHE A 206 -6.37 -21.95 -1.21
C PHE A 206 -6.13 -21.03 -2.42
N LEU A 207 -5.13 -20.14 -2.32
CA LEU A 207 -4.82 -19.18 -3.38
C LEU A 207 -4.38 -19.87 -4.68
N ALA A 208 -3.55 -20.90 -4.59
CA ALA A 208 -3.08 -21.66 -5.76
C ALA A 208 -4.24 -22.36 -6.48
N ARG A 209 -5.22 -22.90 -5.74
CA ARG A 209 -6.39 -23.58 -6.32
C ARG A 209 -7.23 -22.68 -7.23
N TYR A 210 -7.35 -21.40 -6.88
CA TYR A 210 -8.16 -20.43 -7.61
C TYR A 210 -7.32 -19.38 -8.36
N ALA A 211 -6.02 -19.59 -8.45
CA ALA A 211 -5.10 -18.67 -9.09
C ALA A 211 -5.45 -18.45 -10.57
N ARG A 212 -5.00 -17.32 -11.11
CA ARG A 212 -4.97 -17.12 -12.57
C ARG A 212 -4.17 -18.27 -13.20
N ARG A 213 -4.73 -18.90 -14.22
CA ARG A 213 -4.00 -19.86 -15.04
C ARG A 213 -2.90 -19.14 -15.84
N GLU A 214 -1.80 -19.83 -16.07
CA GLU A 214 -0.75 -19.39 -16.99
C GLU A 214 -1.22 -19.45 -18.44
#